data_AF-A0A5Q2MPS5-F1
#
_entry.id   AF-A0A5Q2MPS5-F1
#
_cell.length_a   1.000
_cell.length_b   1.000
_cell.length_c   1.000
_cell.angle_alpha   90.00
_cell.angle_beta   90.00
_cell.angle_gamma   90.00
#
_symmetry.space_group_name_H-M   'P 1'
#
loop_
_entity.id
_entity.type
_entity.pdbx_description
1 polymer ?
#
loop_
_entity_poly.entity_id
_entity_poly.type
_entity_poly.pdbx_seq_one_letter_code
_entity_poly.pdbx_strand_id
1 'polypeptide(L)'
;MSLTADDLAALEAGETVTPAEAFLAASLDEEDELAALEEAAEHGAAAAAVELDDPDGPVRPIDVASYHLDVDGSGDLAWYAPQEIDAVLREVRRTAS
;
A
#
# COMPACT_ATOMS: atom_id res chain seq x y z
N MET A 1 -1.23 3.13 -4.29
CA MET A 1 -0.11 2.50 -5.02
C MET A 1 0.03 1.05 -4.63
N SER A 2 0.54 0.21 -5.52
CA SER A 2 0.89 -1.19 -5.22
C SER A 2 2.30 -1.27 -4.61
N LEU A 3 2.48 -2.10 -3.59
CA LEU A 3 3.78 -2.36 -2.95
C LEU A 3 4.13 -3.85 -3.00
N THR A 4 5.39 -4.15 -3.26
CA THR A 4 5.96 -5.49 -3.10
C THR A 4 6.40 -5.75 -1.66
N ALA A 5 6.71 -7.01 -1.33
CA ALA A 5 7.29 -7.35 -0.03
C ALA A 5 8.65 -6.67 0.21
N ASP A 6 9.43 -6.42 -0.84
CA ASP A 6 10.71 -5.72 -0.76
C ASP A 6 10.51 -4.21 -0.53
N ASP A 7 9.51 -3.60 -1.18
CA ASP A 7 9.16 -2.19 -0.92
C ASP A 7 8.74 -1.98 0.53
N LEU A 8 7.90 -2.89 1.05
CA LEU A 8 7.47 -2.86 2.46
C LEU A 8 8.66 -3.01 3.41
N ALA A 9 9.63 -3.88 3.09
CA ALA A 9 10.84 -4.05 3.91
C ALA A 9 11.74 -2.80 3.88
N ALA A 10 11.86 -2.15 2.72
CA ALA A 10 12.61 -0.90 2.60
C ALA A 10 11.94 0.24 3.39
N LEU A 11 10.62 0.38 3.30
CA LEU A 11 9.87 1.37 4.08
C LEU A 11 9.99 1.12 5.59
N GLU A 12 9.97 -0.13 6.04
CA GLU A 12 10.15 -0.49 7.46
C GLU A 12 11.55 -0.12 7.97
N ALA A 13 12.57 -0.27 7.13
CA ALA A 13 13.93 0.16 7.39
C ALA A 13 14.12 1.70 7.35
N GLY A 14 13.07 2.46 7.04
CA GLY A 14 13.12 3.92 6.92
C GLY A 14 13.60 4.42 5.55
N GLU A 15 13.74 3.53 4.57
CA GLU A 15 14.24 3.85 3.24
C GLU A 15 13.15 4.42 2.32
N THR A 16 13.57 4.99 1.20
CA THR A 16 12.68 5.55 0.18
C THR A 16 12.52 4.55 -0.95
N VAL A 17 11.28 4.39 -1.44
CA VAL A 17 10.95 3.49 -2.55
C VAL A 17 10.41 4.26 -3.74
N THR A 18 10.45 3.66 -4.92
CA THR A 18 9.76 4.18 -6.11
C THR A 18 8.91 3.03 -6.62
N PRO A 19 7.63 2.93 -6.18
CA PRO A 19 6.77 1.83 -6.58
C PRO A 19 6.62 1.78 -8.10
N ALA A 20 6.47 0.57 -8.63
CA ALA A 20 6.38 0.39 -10.08
C ALA A 20 5.10 1.00 -10.68
N GLU A 21 4.02 1.09 -9.89
CA GLU A 21 2.72 1.53 -10.37
C GLU A 21 1.92 2.31 -9.32
N ALA A 22 1.43 3.48 -9.75
CA ALA A 22 0.52 4.31 -9.00
C ALA A 22 -0.91 4.19 -9.56
N PHE A 23 -1.86 4.04 -8.64
CA PHE A 23 -3.29 3.96 -8.92
C PHE A 23 -3.92 5.21 -8.34
N LEU A 24 -4.46 6.07 -9.19
CA LEU A 24 -5.03 7.35 -8.80
C LEU A 24 -6.54 7.23 -8.68
N ALA A 25 -7.08 7.68 -7.55
CA ALA A 25 -8.51 7.84 -7.37
C ALA A 25 -9.06 8.80 -8.44
N ALA A 26 -10.25 8.50 -8.96
CA ALA A 26 -10.89 9.34 -9.97
C ALA A 26 -11.33 10.70 -9.39
N SER A 27 -11.56 10.76 -8.08
CA SER A 27 -11.86 11.96 -7.32
C SER A 27 -11.45 11.81 -5.85
N LEU A 28 -11.79 12.79 -5.01
CA LEU A 28 -11.60 12.74 -3.54
C LEU A 28 -12.82 12.16 -2.82
N ASP A 29 -13.67 11.44 -3.56
CA ASP A 29 -14.79 10.71 -2.98
C ASP A 29 -14.30 9.39 -2.39
N GLU A 30 -14.82 9.01 -1.23
CA GLU A 30 -14.39 7.81 -0.50
C GLU A 30 -14.55 6.53 -1.34
N GLU A 31 -15.57 6.46 -2.22
CA GLU A 31 -15.78 5.31 -3.10
C GLU A 31 -14.69 5.22 -4.19
N ASP A 32 -14.27 6.36 -4.76
CA ASP A 32 -13.21 6.40 -5.77
C ASP A 32 -11.82 6.12 -5.16
N GLU A 33 -11.59 6.56 -3.92
CA GLU A 33 -10.37 6.25 -3.17
C GLU A 33 -10.28 4.76 -2.85
N LEU A 34 -11.39 4.16 -2.39
CA LEU A 34 -11.45 2.72 -2.13
C LEU A 34 -11.22 1.91 -3.41
N ALA A 35 -11.87 2.27 -4.52
CA ALA A 35 -11.68 1.57 -5.79
C ALA A 35 -10.22 1.59 -6.27
N ALA A 36 -9.50 2.71 -6.08
CA ALA A 36 -8.08 2.78 -6.41
C ALA A 36 -7.21 1.91 -5.49
N LEU A 37 -7.60 1.73 -4.23
CA LEU A 37 -6.92 0.86 -3.27
C LEU A 37 -7.17 -0.62 -3.57
N GLU A 38 -8.40 -0.99 -3.91
CA GLU A 38 -8.78 -2.34 -4.35
C GLU A 38 -7.99 -2.75 -5.58
N GLU A 39 -7.98 -1.91 -6.62
CA GLU A 39 -7.17 -2.16 -7.82
C GLU A 39 -5.68 -2.30 -7.44
N ALA A 40 -5.13 -1.37 -6.66
CA ALA A 40 -3.73 -1.46 -6.24
C ALA A 40 -3.39 -2.75 -5.49
N ALA A 41 -4.33 -3.30 -4.71
CA ALA A 41 -4.14 -4.54 -3.97
C ALA A 41 -4.09 -5.77 -4.88
N GLU A 42 -4.74 -5.73 -6.05
CA GLU A 42 -4.68 -6.81 -7.06
C GLU A 42 -3.30 -6.91 -7.73
N HIS A 43 -2.53 -5.82 -7.77
CA HIS A 43 -1.23 -5.75 -8.45
C HIS A 43 -0.04 -5.86 -7.49
N GLY A 44 -0.26 -6.12 -6.21
CA GLY A 44 0.75 -6.01 -5.17
C GLY A 44 0.60 -7.02 -4.04
N ALA A 45 1.57 -7.00 -3.12
CA ALA A 45 1.43 -7.68 -1.85
C ALA A 45 0.59 -6.86 -0.85
N ALA A 46 0.60 -5.54 -1.00
CA ALA A 46 -0.24 -4.59 -0.26
C ALA A 46 -0.50 -3.35 -1.13
N ALA A 47 -1.62 -2.69 -0.89
CA ALA A 47 -1.85 -1.34 -1.36
C ALA A 47 -1.48 -0.32 -0.28
N ALA A 48 -1.02 0.85 -0.69
CA ALA A 48 -0.77 1.98 0.21
C ALA A 48 -1.48 3.25 -0.29
N ALA A 49 -2.16 3.94 0.63
CA ALA A 49 -2.59 5.31 0.44
C ALA A 49 -1.41 6.24 0.78
N VAL A 50 -1.04 7.11 -0.15
CA VAL A 50 0.15 7.95 -0.05
C VAL A 50 -0.18 9.35 -0.54
N GLU A 51 0.27 10.36 0.21
CA GLU A 51 0.09 11.77 -0.13
C GLU A 51 1.35 12.30 -0.80
N LEU A 52 1.31 12.51 -2.12
CA LEU A 52 2.43 13.03 -2.91
C LEU A 52 2.00 14.21 -3.77
N ASP A 53 2.92 15.17 -3.97
CA ASP A 53 2.76 16.24 -4.95
C ASP A 53 2.91 15.72 -6.40
N ASP A 54 3.76 14.71 -6.59
CA ASP A 54 4.00 14.02 -7.85
C ASP A 54 3.67 12.54 -7.67
N PRO A 55 2.64 12.00 -8.34
CA PRO A 55 2.21 10.61 -8.16
C PRO A 55 3.25 9.58 -8.59
N ASP A 56 4.20 9.95 -9.46
CA ASP A 56 5.31 9.09 -9.90
C ASP A 56 6.59 9.32 -9.05
N GLY A 57 6.48 10.16 -8.02
CA GLY A 57 7.59 10.56 -7.17
C GLY A 57 8.04 9.47 -6.18
N PRO A 58 9.24 9.64 -5.60
CA PRO A 58 9.73 8.74 -4.57
C PRO A 58 8.89 8.83 -3.29
N VAL A 59 8.66 7.69 -2.65
CA VAL A 59 7.81 7.51 -1.48
C VAL A 59 8.68 7.24 -0.27
N ARG A 60 8.56 8.08 0.75
CA ARG A 60 9.19 7.89 2.05
C ARG A 60 8.16 7.31 3.03
N PRO A 61 8.61 6.72 4.15
CA PRO A 61 7.69 6.19 5.15
C PRO A 61 6.71 7.23 5.70
N ILE A 62 7.13 8.49 5.77
CA ILE A 62 6.29 9.59 6.26
C ILE A 62 5.18 10.00 5.28
N ASP A 63 5.31 9.64 4.00
CA ASP A 63 4.33 9.98 2.98
C ASP A 63 3.17 8.97 2.96
N VAL A 64 3.32 7.82 3.63
CA VAL A 64 2.30 6.77 3.71
C VAL A 64 1.27 7.12 4.78
N ALA A 65 0.00 7.22 4.37
CA ALA A 65 -1.12 7.49 5.26
C ALA A 65 -1.71 6.20 5.84
N SER A 66 -1.72 5.11 5.08
CA SER A 66 -2.14 3.78 5.54
C SER A 66 -1.75 2.67 4.56
N TYR A 67 -1.76 1.43 5.07
CA TYR A 67 -1.61 0.21 4.28
C TYR A 67 -2.92 -0.58 4.23
N HIS A 68 -3.15 -1.28 3.13
CA HIS A 68 -4.35 -2.05 2.87
C HIS A 68 -4.00 -3.42 2.31
N LEU A 69 -4.60 -4.46 2.86
CA LEU A 69 -4.31 -5.84 2.51
C LEU A 69 -5.60 -6.65 2.42
N ASP A 70 -5.75 -7.41 1.35
CA ASP A 70 -6.70 -8.52 1.30
C ASP A 70 -6.07 -9.73 2.00
N VAL A 71 -6.37 -9.88 3.29
CA VAL A 71 -5.74 -10.91 4.15
C VAL A 71 -6.33 -12.30 3.96
N ASP A 72 -7.56 -12.40 3.43
CA ASP A 72 -8.30 -13.65 3.30
C ASP A 72 -8.76 -13.99 1.87
N GLY A 73 -8.40 -13.16 0.89
CA GLY A 73 -8.69 -13.37 -0.53
C GLY A 73 -10.13 -13.02 -0.89
N SER A 74 -10.84 -12.29 -0.05
CA SER A 74 -12.25 -11.91 -0.27
C SER A 74 -12.42 -10.66 -1.13
N GLY A 75 -11.35 -9.87 -1.27
CA GLY A 75 -11.38 -8.50 -1.78
C GLY A 75 -11.64 -7.45 -0.69
N ASP A 76 -12.05 -7.85 0.53
CA ASP A 76 -12.24 -6.91 1.63
C ASP A 76 -10.89 -6.47 2.22
N LEU A 77 -10.55 -5.19 2.05
CA LEU A 77 -9.25 -4.67 2.47
C LEU A 77 -9.20 -4.38 3.97
N ALA A 78 -8.33 -5.08 4.69
CA ALA A 78 -7.94 -4.73 6.05
C ALA A 78 -7.09 -3.46 6.06
N TRP A 79 -7.42 -2.52 6.93
CA TRP A 79 -6.70 -1.25 7.11
C TRP A 79 -5.65 -1.35 8.22
N TYR A 80 -4.44 -0.85 7.96
CA TYR A 80 -3.35 -0.75 8.92
C TYR A 80 -2.79 0.67 8.95
N ALA A 81 -2.48 1.16 10.15
CA ALA A 81 -1.83 2.45 10.32
C ALA A 81 -0.37 2.41 9.84
N PRO A 82 0.26 3.55 9.52
CA PRO A 82 1.66 3.59 9.06
C PRO A 82 2.64 2.96 10.05
N GLN A 83 2.35 3.03 11.35
CA GLN A 83 3.19 2.46 12.41
C GLN A 83 3.11 0.93 12.50
N GLU A 84 2.14 0.31 11.83
CA GLU A 84 1.88 -1.13 11.87
C GLU A 84 2.54 -1.88 10.70
N ILE A 85 3.53 -1.28 10.04
CA ILE A 85 4.23 -1.90 8.91
C ILE A 85 4.88 -3.25 9.25
N ASP A 86 5.27 -3.48 10.52
CA ASP A 86 5.76 -4.79 10.96
C ASP A 86 4.67 -5.87 10.90
N ALA A 87 3.42 -5.50 11.19
CA ALA A 87 2.27 -6.39 11.10
C ALA A 87 1.91 -6.67 9.64
N VAL A 88 1.93 -5.63 8.79
CA VAL A 88 1.75 -5.76 7.33
C VAL A 88 2.75 -6.76 6.74
N LEU A 89 4.04 -6.59 7.03
CA LEU A 89 5.09 -7.51 6.59
C LEU A 89 4.89 -8.94 7.08
N ARG A 90 4.37 -9.12 8.30
CA ARG A 90 4.08 -10.44 8.87
C ARG A 90 2.95 -11.13 8.11
N GLU A 91 1.87 -10.41 7.79
CA GLU A 91 0.73 -10.95 7.05
C GLU A 91 1.11 -11.29 5.60
N VAL A 92 1.81 -10.40 4.89
CA VAL A 92 2.34 -10.67 3.53
C VAL A 92 3.21 -11.94 3.48
N ARG A 93 4.07 -12.14 4.49
CA ARG A 93 4.93 -13.33 4.55
C ARG A 93 4.15 -14.61 4.88
N ARG A 94 3.02 -14.50 5.59
CA ARG A 94 2.15 -15.63 5.90
C ARG A 94 1.40 -16.10 4.64
N THR A 95 0.91 -15.19 3.83
CA THR A 95 0.11 -15.49 2.63
C THR A 95 0.96 -15.95 1.44
N ALA A 96 2.26 -15.60 1.41
CA ALA A 96 3.20 -16.07 0.40
C ALA A 96 3.76 -17.50 0.62
N SER A 97 3.40 -18.17 1.72
CA SER A 97 3.86 -19.52 2.12
C SER A 97 2.87 -20.62 1.74
#